data_AF-A0A7Z9MSI3-F1
#
_entry.id   AF-A0A7Z9MSI3-F1
#
_cell.length_a   1.000
_cell.length_b   1.000
_cell.length_c   1.000
_cell.angle_alpha   90.00
_cell.angle_beta   90.00
_cell.angle_gamma   90.00
#
_symmetry.space_group_name_H-M   'P 1'
#
loop_
_entity.id
_entity.type
_entity.pdbx_description
1 polymer ?
#
loop_
_entity_poly.entity_id
_entity_poly.type
_entity_poly.pdbx_seq_one_letter_code
_entity_poly.pdbx_strand_id
1 'polypeptide(L)'
;MAKDRGLTISLDCSWDEDLIREPTSREFLKGIDVFLPNEKELRALFCIEGEIANHQAEILRVVPVVAVKRGENGADLITEASIITAPAISCEVEDTIGAGDAFNAGFIFSWINGRPLHEC
;
A
#
# COMPACT_ATOMS: atom_id res chain seq x y z
N MET A 1 0.92 -21.94 9.26
CA MET A 1 1.10 -20.50 8.98
C MET A 1 -0.26 -19.86 8.69
N ALA A 2 -0.38 -18.53 8.67
CA ALA A 2 -1.68 -17.85 8.49
C ALA A 2 -2.41 -18.28 7.20
N LYS A 3 -1.65 -18.40 6.10
CA LYS A 3 -2.13 -18.86 4.78
C LYS A 3 -2.71 -20.27 4.80
N ASP A 4 -2.13 -21.18 5.57
CA ASP A 4 -2.64 -22.56 5.72
C ASP A 4 -4.02 -22.62 6.39
N ARG A 5 -4.45 -21.50 6.99
CA ARG A 5 -5.78 -21.32 7.60
C ARG A 5 -6.72 -20.45 6.75
N GLY A 6 -6.34 -20.14 5.51
CA GLY A 6 -7.13 -19.29 4.60
C GLY A 6 -7.15 -17.80 4.99
N LEU A 7 -6.23 -17.36 5.85
CA LEU A 7 -6.12 -15.94 6.23
C LEU A 7 -5.24 -15.17 5.25
N THR A 8 -5.56 -13.89 5.08
CA THR A 8 -4.74 -12.95 4.31
C THR A 8 -3.63 -12.34 5.18
N ILE A 9 -2.56 -11.89 4.53
CA ILE A 9 -1.42 -11.20 5.14
C ILE A 9 -1.35 -9.79 4.55
N SER A 10 -1.40 -8.77 5.41
CA SER A 10 -1.12 -7.39 5.05
C SER A 10 0.27 -6.97 5.53
N LEU A 11 0.92 -6.05 4.82
CA LEU A 11 2.22 -5.51 5.20
C LEU A 11 2.25 -3.99 5.02
N ASP A 12 2.72 -3.29 6.07
CA ASP A 12 3.18 -1.91 5.99
C ASP A 12 4.65 -1.89 6.38
N CYS A 13 5.50 -1.36 5.49
CA CYS A 13 6.94 -1.35 5.69
C CYS A 13 7.36 0.05 6.10
N SER A 14 7.43 0.33 7.41
CA SER A 14 8.15 1.51 7.93
C SER A 14 9.67 1.33 7.80
N TRP A 15 10.14 0.91 6.63
CA TRP A 15 11.53 0.53 6.41
C TRP A 15 12.38 1.76 6.14
N ASP A 16 13.65 1.63 6.52
CA ASP A 16 14.70 2.52 6.09
C ASP A 16 14.77 2.54 4.54
N GLU A 17 14.89 3.73 3.95
CA GLU A 17 14.96 3.89 2.49
C GLU A 17 16.10 3.08 1.87
N ASP A 18 17.22 2.90 2.59
CA ASP A 18 18.36 2.15 2.10
C ASP A 18 18.06 0.65 2.05
N LEU A 19 17.32 0.13 3.03
CA LEU A 19 16.87 -1.26 3.02
C LEU A 19 15.85 -1.53 1.91
N ILE A 20 14.97 -0.57 1.60
CA ILE A 20 13.99 -0.74 0.51
C ILE A 20 14.66 -0.86 -0.86
N ARG A 21 15.80 -0.19 -1.07
CA ARG A 21 16.52 -0.18 -2.34
C ARG A 21 17.32 -1.46 -2.61
N GLU A 22 17.49 -2.32 -1.61
CA GLU A 22 18.18 -3.60 -1.79
C GLU A 22 17.44 -4.49 -2.81
N PRO A 23 18.14 -5.13 -3.77
CA PRO A 23 17.51 -5.96 -4.80
C PRO A 23 16.63 -7.08 -4.24
N THR A 24 16.92 -7.55 -3.04
CA THR A 24 16.17 -8.60 -2.34
C THR A 24 14.88 -8.11 -1.71
N SER A 25 14.63 -6.80 -1.64
CA SER A 25 13.52 -6.26 -0.85
C SER A 25 12.15 -6.63 -1.40
N ARG A 26 12.05 -6.81 -2.73
CA ARG A 26 10.83 -7.32 -3.38
C ARG A 26 10.53 -8.78 -3.02
N GLU A 27 11.54 -9.56 -2.64
CA GLU A 27 11.34 -10.97 -2.25
C GLU A 27 10.53 -11.08 -0.96
N PHE A 28 10.61 -10.10 -0.05
CA PHE A 28 9.82 -10.08 1.18
C PHE A 28 8.33 -9.82 0.94
N LEU A 29 7.96 -9.28 -0.24
CA LEU A 29 6.57 -9.10 -0.62
C LEU A 29 5.91 -10.39 -1.13
N LYS A 30 6.68 -11.46 -1.37
CA LYS A 30 6.12 -12.74 -1.84
C LYS A 30 5.17 -13.31 -0.78
N GLY A 31 3.92 -13.53 -1.20
CA GLY A 31 2.88 -14.09 -0.35
C GLY A 31 2.09 -13.04 0.45
N ILE A 32 2.42 -11.76 0.34
CA ILE A 32 1.60 -10.66 0.86
C ILE A 32 0.35 -10.50 -0.03
N ASP A 33 -0.82 -10.32 0.58
CA ASP A 33 -2.08 -10.08 -0.14
C ASP A 33 -2.36 -8.58 -0.29
N VAL A 34 -2.06 -7.81 0.75
CA VAL A 34 -2.31 -6.36 0.80
C VAL A 34 -1.05 -5.65 1.23
N PHE A 35 -0.50 -4.80 0.36
CA PHE A 35 0.66 -3.95 0.69
C PHE A 35 0.20 -2.50 0.88
N LEU A 36 0.63 -1.87 1.97
CA LEU A 36 0.15 -0.56 2.40
C LEU A 36 1.30 0.46 2.47
N PRO A 37 2.11 0.69 1.42
CA PRO A 37 3.26 1.59 1.50
C PRO A 37 2.85 3.06 1.50
N ASN A 38 3.76 3.96 1.83
CA ASN A 38 3.70 5.33 1.34
C ASN A 38 4.25 5.47 -0.09
N GLU A 39 4.00 6.60 -0.73
CA GLU A 39 4.45 6.86 -2.11
C GLU A 39 5.96 6.73 -2.30
N LYS A 40 6.77 7.19 -1.32
CA LYS A 40 8.23 7.12 -1.41
C LYS A 40 8.73 5.68 -1.38
N GLU A 41 8.19 4.88 -0.47
CA GLU A 41 8.53 3.47 -0.30
C GLU A 41 8.19 2.66 -1.56
N LEU A 42 7.00 2.87 -2.12
CA LEU A 42 6.60 2.20 -3.36
C LEU A 42 7.53 2.58 -4.52
N ARG A 43 7.83 3.88 -4.66
CA ARG A 43 8.72 4.36 -5.73
C ARG A 43 10.13 3.81 -5.59
N ALA A 44 10.67 3.78 -4.37
CA ALA A 44 11.99 3.22 -4.12
C ALA A 44 12.03 1.71 -4.41
N LEU A 45 11.02 0.95 -3.97
CA LEU A 45 10.98 -0.50 -4.12
C LEU A 45 10.86 -0.93 -5.59
N PHE A 46 10.03 -0.22 -6.36
CA PHE A 46 9.77 -0.52 -7.77
C PHE A 46 10.61 0.31 -8.76
N CYS A 47 11.52 1.15 -8.26
CA CYS A 47 12.32 2.06 -9.08
C CYS A 47 11.47 2.92 -10.03
N ILE A 48 10.34 3.43 -9.53
CA ILE A 48 9.34 4.14 -10.32
C ILE A 48 9.79 5.56 -10.58
N GLU A 49 9.97 5.87 -11.86
CA GLU A 49 10.04 7.24 -12.37
C GLU A 49 8.72 7.62 -13.06
N GLY A 50 8.29 8.87 -12.89
CA GLY A 50 7.04 9.39 -13.47
C GLY A 50 5.76 8.88 -12.79
N GLU A 51 4.71 8.65 -13.59
CA GLU A 51 3.39 8.23 -13.12
C GLU A 51 3.38 6.77 -12.64
N ILE A 52 2.89 6.54 -11.42
CA ILE A 52 2.75 5.18 -10.83
C ILE A 52 1.88 4.27 -11.71
N ALA A 53 0.90 4.85 -12.41
CA ALA A 53 0.01 4.11 -13.31
C ALA A 53 0.75 3.34 -14.41
N ASN A 54 1.90 3.84 -14.86
CA ASN A 54 2.71 3.16 -15.88
C ASN A 54 3.39 1.87 -15.38
N HIS A 55 3.43 1.67 -14.05
CA HIS A 55 4.12 0.55 -13.39
C HIS A 55 3.15 -0.45 -12.76
N GLN A 56 1.83 -0.27 -12.95
CA GLN A 56 0.77 -1.12 -12.38
C GLN A 56 1.04 -2.62 -12.61
N ALA A 57 1.36 -3.01 -13.84
CA ALA A 57 1.57 -4.41 -14.18
C ALA A 57 2.81 -5.02 -13.50
N GLU A 58 3.86 -4.22 -13.23
CA GLU A 58 5.05 -4.69 -12.51
C GLU A 58 4.74 -4.86 -11.02
N ILE A 59 4.05 -3.88 -10.43
CA ILE A 59 3.65 -3.90 -9.02
C ILE A 59 2.78 -5.13 -8.73
N LEU A 60 1.76 -5.37 -9.56
CA LEU A 60 0.78 -6.44 -9.38
C LEU A 60 1.32 -7.85 -9.64
N ARG A 61 2.50 -7.99 -10.26
CA ARG A 61 3.21 -9.28 -10.33
C ARG A 61 3.77 -9.71 -8.98
N VAL A 62 3.92 -8.77 -8.06
CA VAL A 62 4.52 -9.02 -6.74
C VAL A 62 3.44 -9.07 -5.66
N VAL A 63 2.49 -8.13 -5.65
CA VAL A 63 1.40 -8.07 -4.65
C VAL A 63 0.07 -7.73 -5.33
N PRO A 64 -1.02 -8.46 -5.05
CA PRO A 64 -2.27 -8.29 -5.80
C PRO A 64 -3.09 -7.03 -5.45
N VAL A 65 -2.91 -6.49 -4.24
CA VAL A 65 -3.59 -5.26 -3.79
C VAL A 65 -2.58 -4.34 -3.13
N VAL A 66 -2.51 -3.08 -3.58
CA VAL A 66 -1.61 -2.07 -3.01
C VAL A 66 -2.37 -0.79 -2.71
N ALA A 67 -2.38 -0.34 -1.45
CA ALA A 67 -2.94 0.95 -1.06
C ALA A 67 -1.81 1.91 -0.67
N VAL A 68 -1.59 2.92 -1.49
CA VAL A 68 -0.47 3.85 -1.42
C VAL A 68 -0.90 5.10 -0.66
N LYS A 69 -0.27 5.36 0.48
CA LYS A 69 -0.47 6.58 1.27
C LYS A 69 0.29 7.75 0.63
N ARG A 70 -0.41 8.84 0.31
CA ARG A 70 0.15 10.04 -0.35
C ARG A 70 0.02 11.31 0.50
N GLY A 71 -0.16 11.15 1.81
CA GLY A 71 -0.27 12.25 2.77
C GLY A 71 -1.42 13.19 2.41
N GLU A 72 -1.14 14.49 2.31
CA GLU A 72 -2.11 15.52 1.92
C GLU A 72 -2.69 15.34 0.50
N ASN A 73 -2.04 14.53 -0.35
CA ASN A 73 -2.55 14.21 -1.69
C ASN A 73 -3.54 13.03 -1.69
N GLY A 74 -3.81 12.45 -0.53
CA GLY A 74 -4.77 11.36 -0.36
C GLY A 74 -4.13 9.99 -0.46
N ALA A 75 -4.75 9.09 -1.23
CA ALA A 75 -4.27 7.72 -1.40
C ALA A 75 -4.63 7.16 -2.78
N ASP A 76 -3.80 6.23 -3.26
CA ASP A 76 -4.08 5.46 -4.48
C ASP A 76 -4.26 3.98 -4.14
N LEU A 77 -5.31 3.36 -4.66
CA LEU A 77 -5.53 1.92 -4.60
C LEU A 77 -5.22 1.33 -5.97
N ILE A 78 -4.27 0.39 -6.02
CA ILE A 78 -3.82 -0.30 -7.23
C ILE A 78 -4.29 -1.75 -7.17
N THR A 79 -5.06 -2.15 -8.18
CA THR A 79 -5.60 -3.51 -8.35
C THR A 79 -5.49 -3.94 -9.80
N GLU A 80 -5.76 -5.22 -10.10
CA GLU A 80 -5.82 -5.70 -11.50
C GLU A 80 -6.87 -4.96 -12.33
N ALA A 81 -8.00 -4.57 -11.72
CA ALA A 81 -9.10 -3.94 -12.43
C ALA A 81 -8.83 -2.46 -12.76
N SER A 82 -8.25 -1.72 -11.82
CA SER A 82 -8.05 -0.27 -11.96
C SER A 82 -7.09 0.30 -10.91
N ILE A 83 -6.73 1.57 -11.12
CA ILE A 83 -6.17 2.45 -10.10
C ILE A 83 -7.26 3.44 -9.69
N ILE A 84 -7.48 3.57 -8.39
CA ILE A 84 -8.49 4.48 -7.81
C ILE A 84 -7.78 5.47 -6.91
N THR A 85 -7.99 6.76 -7.12
CA THR A 85 -7.46 7.83 -6.28
C THR A 85 -8.55 8.38 -5.37
N ALA A 86 -8.26 8.43 -4.07
CA ALA A 86 -9.11 9.07 -3.07
C ALA A 86 -8.42 10.34 -2.56
N PRO A 87 -9.12 11.50 -2.51
CA PRO A 87 -8.53 12.73 -1.98
C PRO A 87 -8.31 12.63 -0.48
N ALA A 88 -7.32 13.37 0.04
CA ALA A 88 -7.17 13.53 1.48
C ALA A 88 -8.37 14.30 2.07
N ILE A 89 -8.73 13.95 3.29
CA ILE A 89 -9.70 14.74 4.07
C ILE A 89 -8.97 15.92 4.67
N SER A 90 -9.41 17.14 4.33
CA SER A 90 -8.84 18.37 4.88
C SER A 90 -9.08 18.44 6.40
N CYS A 91 -8.00 18.62 7.15
CA CYS A 91 -8.02 18.76 8.60
C CYS A 91 -6.87 19.69 9.06
N GLU A 92 -6.99 20.23 10.27
CA GLU A 92 -5.87 20.91 10.92
C GLU A 92 -4.84 19.87 11.34
N VAL A 93 -3.60 20.02 10.86
CA VAL A 93 -2.51 19.08 11.14
C VAL A 93 -1.73 19.58 12.36
N GLU A 94 -1.95 18.95 13.51
CA GLU A 94 -1.13 19.17 14.70
C GLU A 94 0.11 18.27 14.72
N ASP A 95 -0.08 16.98 14.39
CA ASP A 95 0.97 15.96 14.31
C ASP A 95 0.61 14.93 13.23
N THR A 96 1.63 14.40 12.56
CA THR A 96 1.49 13.36 11.53
C THR A 96 1.86 11.96 12.04
N ILE A 97 2.41 11.85 13.26
CA ILE A 97 2.68 10.58 13.91
C ILE A 97 1.38 9.77 14.04
N GLY A 98 1.39 8.55 13.53
CA GLY A 98 0.25 7.63 13.57
C GLY A 98 -0.79 7.83 12.46
N ALA A 99 -0.65 8.83 11.59
CA ALA A 99 -1.57 9.01 10.45
C ALA A 99 -1.55 7.79 9.50
N GLY A 100 -0.36 7.21 9.27
CA GLY A 100 -0.21 5.98 8.49
C GLY A 100 -0.86 4.77 9.16
N ASP A 101 -0.72 4.64 10.48
CA ASP A 101 -1.34 3.54 11.24
C ASP A 101 -2.87 3.66 11.25
N ALA A 102 -3.40 4.87 11.39
CA ALA A 102 -4.84 5.14 11.33
C ALA A 102 -5.41 4.79 9.94
N PHE A 103 -4.69 5.15 8.87
CA PHE A 103 -5.04 4.75 7.51
C PHE A 103 -5.06 3.22 7.37
N ASN A 104 -3.99 2.54 7.79
CA ASN A 104 -3.89 1.09 7.72
C ASN A 104 -5.03 0.41 8.48
N ALA A 105 -5.35 0.90 9.68
CA ALA A 105 -6.44 0.37 10.50
C ALA A 105 -7.80 0.51 9.81
N GLY A 106 -8.08 1.66 9.19
CA GLY A 106 -9.30 1.88 8.42
C GLY A 106 -9.42 0.94 7.22
N PHE A 107 -8.34 0.83 6.42
CA PHE A 107 -8.29 -0.05 5.26
C PHE A 107 -8.50 -1.52 5.65
N ILE A 108 -7.74 -2.00 6.65
CA ILE A 108 -7.82 -3.38 7.12
C ILE A 108 -9.21 -3.66 7.70
N PHE A 109 -9.80 -2.73 8.46
CA PHE A 109 -11.15 -2.88 8.98
C PHE A 109 -12.17 -3.06 7.85
N SER A 110 -12.14 -2.23 6.81
CA SER A 110 -13.03 -2.38 5.66
C SER A 110 -12.80 -3.69 4.90
N TRP A 111 -11.53 -4.05 4.68
CA TRP A 111 -11.12 -5.29 4.00
C TRP A 111 -11.64 -6.55 4.72
N ILE A 112 -11.41 -6.68 6.03
CA ILE A 112 -11.84 -7.88 6.78
C ILE A 112 -13.37 -7.99 6.89
N ASN A 113 -14.09 -6.86 6.73
CA ASN A 113 -15.55 -6.85 6.67
C ASN A 113 -16.10 -7.11 5.25
N GLY A 114 -15.24 -7.43 4.27
CA GLY A 114 -15.64 -7.77 2.91
C GLY A 114 -16.25 -6.60 2.14
N ARG A 115 -15.90 -5.36 2.51
CA ARG A 115 -16.36 -4.18 1.76
C ARG A 115 -15.75 -4.17 0.36
N PRO A 116 -16.41 -3.53 -0.62
CA PRO A 116 -15.80 -3.25 -1.90
C PRO A 116 -14.46 -2.51 -1.73
N LEU A 117 -13.48 -2.82 -2.56
CA LEU A 117 -12.14 -2.26 -2.45
C LEU A 117 -12.09 -0.73 -2.49
N HIS A 118 -12.98 -0.09 -3.26
CA HIS A 118 -13.06 1.36 -3.36
C HIS A 118 -13.69 2.04 -2.12
N GLU A 119 -14.27 1.26 -1.21
CA GLU A 119 -14.78 1.71 0.10
C GLU A 119 -13.81 1.37 1.24
N CYS A 120 -12.67 0.76 0.91
CA CYS A 120 -11.63 0.43 1.89
C CYS A 120 -10.76 1.64 2.21
#